data_AF-A0A2A2AF89-F1
#
_entry.id   AF-A0A2A2AF89-F1
#
_cell.length_a   1.000
_cell.length_b   1.000
_cell.length_c   1.000
_cell.angle_alpha   90.00
_cell.angle_beta   90.00
_cell.angle_gamma   90.00
#
_symmetry.space_group_name_H-M   'P 1'
#
loop_
_entity.id
_entity.type
_entity.pdbx_description
1 polymer ?
#
loop_
_entity_poly.entity_id
_entity_poly.type
_entity_poly.pdbx_seq_one_letter_code
_entity_poly.pdbx_strand_id
1 'polypeptide(L)'
;MTLPAAQPQHIWRINAYLILITCALASALLLVGLALLAWEWQRARPTPVANLVATDVSGHVQRERLSYRLRHTQGDVVVLDVVADQQIEQAMGSKIASGVMRNQLFVNVADGSSARLLPDDRGLVVQVWAVRGDGAVSRTYGPETDERPLPVVRARLYEVVSQDSNGDGRLSASDQRRLLLARADGSAPVTLAEGMARMDGAALDAAGELRLTAVPAGGGMQLYRFDLSRWAALPPVSLPSLPKEH
;
A
#
# COMPACT_ATOMS: atom_id res chain seq x y z
N MET A 1 75.77 -29.44 36.66
CA MET A 1 75.11 -30.48 35.84
C MET A 1 73.61 -30.25 35.93
N THR A 2 73.00 -29.66 34.90
CA THR A 2 71.56 -29.41 34.82
C THR A 2 71.04 -30.15 33.59
N LEU A 3 70.20 -31.16 33.82
CA LEU A 3 69.53 -31.93 32.76
C LEU A 3 68.40 -31.09 32.15
N PRO A 4 68.24 -31.07 30.81
CA PRO A 4 67.13 -30.38 30.19
C PRO A 4 65.83 -31.15 30.45
N ALA A 5 64.86 -30.49 31.09
CA ALA A 5 63.52 -31.03 31.28
C ALA A 5 62.84 -31.17 29.91
N ALA A 6 62.67 -32.41 29.44
CA ALA A 6 61.90 -32.72 28.26
C ALA A 6 60.45 -32.26 28.50
N GLN A 7 60.02 -31.19 27.81
CA GLN A 7 58.62 -30.79 27.84
C GLN A 7 57.76 -31.87 27.17
N PRO A 8 56.65 -32.31 27.79
CA PRO A 8 55.80 -33.36 27.23
C PRO A 8 55.08 -32.86 25.97
N GLN A 9 55.55 -33.31 24.81
CA GLN A 9 54.99 -33.00 23.47
C GLN A 9 53.48 -33.26 23.34
N HIS A 10 52.90 -34.04 24.25
CA HIS A 10 51.48 -34.37 24.31
C HIS A 10 50.59 -33.18 24.68
N ILE A 11 51.06 -32.23 25.49
CA ILE A 11 50.25 -31.07 25.92
C ILE A 11 49.92 -30.16 24.73
N TRP A 12 50.89 -29.96 23.83
CA TRP A 12 50.71 -29.09 22.66
C TRP A 12 49.70 -29.65 21.66
N ARG A 13 49.65 -30.98 21.51
CA ARG A 13 48.68 -31.66 20.65
C ARG A 13 47.26 -31.55 21.20
N ILE A 14 47.08 -31.70 22.51
CA ILE A 14 45.77 -31.57 23.16
C ILE A 14 45.23 -30.15 23.00
N ASN A 15 46.08 -29.13 23.20
CA ASN A 15 45.68 -27.73 23.01
C ASN A 15 45.27 -27.44 21.56
N ALA A 16 46.01 -27.98 20.59
CA ALA A 16 45.67 -27.83 19.17
C ALA A 16 44.31 -28.46 18.83
N TYR A 17 44.00 -29.65 19.38
CA TYR A 17 42.69 -30.29 19.19
C TYR A 17 41.56 -29.49 19.84
N LEU A 18 41.77 -28.97 21.05
CA LEU A 18 40.78 -28.15 21.73
C LEU A 18 40.44 -26.91 20.90
N ILE A 19 41.45 -26.17 20.42
CA ILE A 19 41.25 -24.97 19.58
C ILE A 19 40.50 -25.33 18.29
N LEU A 20 40.86 -26.44 17.64
CA LEU A 20 40.21 -26.86 16.40
C LEU A 20 38.73 -27.19 16.61
N ILE A 21 38.40 -27.86 17.72
CA ILE A 21 37.02 -28.15 18.11
C ILE A 21 36.24 -26.87 18.39
N THR A 22 36.81 -25.90 19.12
CA THR A 22 36.13 -24.62 19.38
C THR A 22 35.89 -23.83 18.09
N CYS A 23 36.87 -23.78 17.18
CA CYS A 23 36.70 -23.13 15.89
C CYS A 23 35.63 -23.81 15.03
N ALA A 24 35.59 -25.14 15.01
CA ALA A 24 34.57 -25.89 14.29
C ALA A 24 33.17 -25.61 14.86
N LEU A 25 33.03 -25.59 16.18
CA LEU A 25 31.77 -25.31 16.85
C LEU A 25 31.29 -23.87 16.58
N ALA A 26 32.19 -22.89 16.67
CA ALA A 26 31.89 -21.50 16.38
C ALA A 26 31.44 -21.31 14.92
N SER A 27 32.09 -21.99 13.98
CA SER A 27 31.72 -21.95 12.56
C SER A 27 30.35 -22.56 12.30
N ALA A 28 30.02 -23.68 12.97
CA ALA A 28 28.71 -24.31 12.87
C ALA A 28 27.60 -23.39 13.40
N LEU A 29 27.83 -22.73 14.53
CA LEU A 29 26.88 -21.76 15.10
C LEU A 29 26.66 -20.56 14.17
N LEU A 30 27.73 -20.06 13.54
CA LEU A 30 27.65 -18.98 12.55
C LEU A 30 26.82 -19.39 11.33
N LEU A 31 27.02 -20.61 10.82
CA LEU A 31 26.25 -21.15 9.69
C LEU A 31 24.77 -21.31 10.05
N VAL A 32 24.45 -21.79 11.26
CA VAL A 32 23.07 -21.88 11.74
C VAL A 32 22.45 -20.49 11.86
N GLY A 33 23.18 -19.50 12.39
CA GLY A 33 22.72 -18.11 12.47
C GLY A 33 22.42 -17.51 11.09
N LEU A 34 23.33 -17.72 10.12
CA LEU A 34 23.12 -17.30 8.73
C LEU A 34 21.93 -18.02 8.08
N ALA A 35 21.74 -19.31 8.36
CA ALA A 35 20.61 -20.08 7.84
C ALA A 35 19.27 -19.58 8.40
N LEU A 36 19.22 -19.25 9.70
CA LEU A 36 18.03 -18.66 10.33
C LEU A 36 17.75 -17.26 9.78
N LEU A 37 18.78 -16.43 9.60
CA LEU A 37 18.63 -15.10 9.01
C LEU A 37 18.14 -15.17 7.55
N ALA A 38 18.69 -16.11 6.77
CA ALA A 38 18.26 -16.37 5.40
C ALA A 38 16.82 -16.91 5.35
N TRP A 39 16.43 -17.76 6.32
CA TRP A 39 15.07 -18.23 6.46
C TRP A 39 14.10 -17.08 6.78
N GLU A 40 14.47 -16.19 7.71
CA GLU A 40 13.67 -15.00 8.04
C GLU A 40 13.54 -14.05 6.84
N TRP A 41 14.62 -13.83 6.10
CA TRP A 41 14.57 -13.09 4.84
C TRP A 41 13.70 -13.76 3.77
N GLN A 42 13.68 -15.08 3.71
CA GLN A 42 12.79 -15.82 2.81
C GLN A 42 11.33 -15.74 3.26
N ARG A 43 11.03 -15.70 4.57
CA ARG A 43 9.67 -15.41 5.08
C ARG A 43 9.24 -13.97 4.84
N ALA A 44 10.18 -13.03 4.86
CA ALA A 44 9.96 -11.63 4.52
C ALA A 44 9.79 -11.39 3.01
N ARG A 45 9.82 -12.45 2.17
CA ARG A 45 9.36 -12.31 0.79
C ARG A 45 7.88 -11.95 0.81
N PRO A 46 7.44 -10.93 0.06
CA PRO A 46 6.04 -10.60 -0.04
C PRO A 46 5.28 -11.86 -0.46
N THR A 47 4.38 -12.30 0.40
CA THR A 47 3.49 -13.42 0.17
C THR A 47 2.82 -13.20 -1.19
N PRO A 48 2.84 -14.18 -2.10
CA PRO A 48 2.13 -14.01 -3.37
C PRO A 48 0.66 -13.68 -3.08
N VAL A 49 0.21 -12.58 -3.68
CA VAL A 49 -1.03 -11.78 -3.56
C VAL A 49 -2.34 -12.59 -3.72
N ALA A 50 -2.31 -13.91 -3.66
CA ALA A 50 -3.48 -14.76 -3.94
C ALA A 50 -4.54 -14.73 -2.80
N ASN A 51 -4.17 -14.33 -1.58
CA ASN A 51 -5.06 -14.40 -0.41
C ASN A 51 -5.10 -13.12 0.45
N LEU A 52 -4.69 -11.96 -0.09
CA LEU A 52 -4.69 -10.73 0.70
C LEU A 52 -6.11 -10.21 0.91
N VAL A 53 -6.55 -10.28 2.17
CA VAL A 53 -7.88 -9.86 2.58
C VAL A 53 -7.88 -8.34 2.76
N ALA A 54 -8.71 -7.61 2.03
CA ALA A 54 -8.95 -6.21 2.37
C ALA A 54 -9.89 -6.11 3.59
N THR A 55 -9.36 -6.11 4.80
CA THR A 55 -10.16 -5.91 6.02
C THR A 55 -9.29 -5.43 7.18
N ASP A 56 -9.85 -4.53 7.98
CA ASP A 56 -9.26 -4.12 9.28
C ASP A 56 -9.58 -5.15 10.39
N VAL A 57 -10.33 -6.22 10.09
CA VAL A 57 -10.81 -7.19 11.06
C VAL A 57 -9.90 -8.43 11.11
N SER A 58 -9.44 -8.79 12.30
CA SER A 58 -8.69 -10.03 12.49
C SER A 58 -9.57 -11.27 12.27
N GLY A 59 -9.10 -12.17 11.40
CA GLY A 59 -9.75 -13.43 11.06
C GLY A 59 -9.27 -14.03 9.74
N HIS A 60 -9.81 -15.20 9.40
CA HIS A 60 -9.60 -15.85 8.10
C HIS A 60 -10.83 -15.62 7.21
N VAL A 61 -10.63 -15.18 5.97
CA VAL A 61 -11.75 -15.06 5.02
C VAL A 61 -12.07 -16.41 4.45
N GLN A 62 -13.29 -16.88 4.71
CA GLN A 62 -13.78 -18.12 4.12
C GLN A 62 -14.42 -17.89 2.75
N ARG A 63 -15.12 -16.77 2.59
CA ARG A 63 -15.86 -16.45 1.37
C ARG A 63 -15.74 -14.98 1.06
N GLU A 64 -15.49 -14.69 -0.20
CA GLU A 64 -15.54 -13.35 -0.77
C GLU A 64 -16.52 -13.36 -1.94
N ARG A 65 -17.41 -12.37 -1.96
CA ARG A 65 -18.30 -12.11 -3.08
C ARG A 65 -18.08 -10.70 -3.58
N LEU A 66 -17.69 -10.58 -4.84
CA LEU A 66 -17.62 -9.31 -5.53
C LEU A 66 -19.00 -8.91 -6.05
N SER A 67 -19.32 -7.63 -5.91
CA SER A 67 -20.50 -7.00 -6.50
C SER A 67 -20.16 -5.61 -7.03
N TYR A 68 -21.01 -5.11 -7.91
CA TYR A 68 -20.90 -3.76 -8.46
C TYR A 68 -21.96 -2.89 -7.83
N ARG A 69 -21.56 -1.73 -7.32
CA ARG A 69 -22.47 -0.70 -6.83
C ARG A 69 -22.39 0.50 -7.76
N LEU A 70 -23.53 0.93 -8.28
CA LEU A 70 -23.59 2.18 -9.02
C LEU A 70 -23.19 3.31 -8.07
N ARG A 71 -22.16 4.06 -8.42
CA ARG A 71 -21.75 5.23 -7.63
C ARG A 71 -22.45 6.48 -8.14
N HIS A 72 -22.27 6.75 -9.44
CA HIS A 72 -22.89 7.89 -10.12
C HIS A 72 -22.72 7.77 -11.63
N THR A 73 -23.41 8.64 -12.36
CA THR A 73 -23.26 8.84 -13.80
C THR A 73 -22.74 10.24 -14.06
N GLN A 74 -21.79 10.39 -14.97
CA GLN A 74 -21.22 11.66 -15.37
C GLN A 74 -21.19 11.76 -16.90
N GLY A 75 -22.17 12.46 -17.48
CA GLY A 75 -22.41 12.41 -18.91
C GLY A 75 -22.67 10.96 -19.34
N ASP A 76 -21.95 10.49 -20.34
CA ASP A 76 -22.06 9.13 -20.86
C ASP A 76 -21.27 8.08 -20.04
N VAL A 77 -20.53 8.50 -19.00
CA VAL A 77 -19.74 7.56 -18.19
C VAL A 77 -20.49 7.16 -16.93
N VAL A 78 -20.75 5.87 -16.80
CA VAL A 78 -21.24 5.22 -15.59
C VAL A 78 -20.06 4.78 -14.74
N VAL A 79 -20.06 5.19 -13.47
CA VAL A 79 -19.03 4.82 -12.51
C VAL A 79 -19.58 3.79 -11.53
N LEU A 80 -18.95 2.62 -11.50
CA LEU A 80 -19.32 1.49 -10.66
C LEU A 80 -18.20 1.21 -9.65
N ASP A 81 -18.53 1.17 -8.37
CA ASP A 81 -17.62 0.68 -7.34
C ASP A 81 -17.62 -0.84 -7.35
N VAL A 82 -16.43 -1.45 -7.41
CA VAL A 82 -16.27 -2.90 -7.24
C VAL A 82 -16.07 -3.14 -5.75
N VAL A 83 -17.07 -3.73 -5.11
CA VAL A 83 -17.07 -3.95 -3.66
C VAL A 83 -17.06 -5.43 -3.33
N ALA A 84 -16.36 -5.77 -2.26
CA ALA A 84 -16.33 -7.12 -1.71
C ALA A 84 -17.19 -7.19 -0.44
N ASP A 85 -18.04 -8.21 -0.39
CA ASP A 85 -18.62 -8.70 0.86
C ASP A 85 -17.85 -9.95 1.30
N GLN A 86 -17.26 -9.88 2.48
CA GLN A 86 -16.37 -10.89 3.02
C GLN A 86 -16.94 -11.50 4.30
N GLN A 87 -17.01 -12.82 4.34
CA GLN A 87 -17.32 -13.56 5.56
C GLN A 87 -16.00 -13.96 6.24
N ILE A 88 -15.79 -13.39 7.43
CA ILE A 88 -14.56 -13.50 8.21
C ILE A 88 -14.85 -14.37 9.43
N GLU A 89 -14.14 -15.49 9.56
CA GLU A 89 -14.14 -16.28 10.79
C GLU A 89 -13.13 -15.74 11.79
N GLN A 90 -13.56 -15.69 13.04
CA GLN A 90 -12.81 -15.27 14.21
C GLN A 90 -12.87 -16.37 15.27
N ALA A 91 -11.94 -16.34 16.23
CA ALA A 91 -11.89 -17.31 17.33
C ALA A 91 -13.20 -17.39 18.14
N MET A 92 -14.02 -16.34 18.13
CA MET A 92 -15.30 -16.27 18.85
C MET A 92 -16.53 -16.03 17.94
N GLY A 93 -16.47 -16.41 16.67
CA GLY A 93 -17.64 -16.37 15.77
C GLY A 93 -17.31 -15.93 14.35
N SER A 94 -18.33 -15.62 13.55
CA SER A 94 -18.15 -15.08 12.19
C SER A 94 -18.68 -13.65 12.10
N LYS A 95 -17.95 -12.79 11.38
CA LYS A 95 -18.33 -11.41 11.08
C LYS A 95 -18.36 -11.22 9.57
N ILE A 96 -19.30 -10.41 9.09
CA ILE A 96 -19.33 -9.98 7.70
C ILE A 96 -18.72 -8.58 7.61
N ALA A 97 -17.67 -8.42 6.80
CA ALA A 97 -17.19 -7.12 6.36
C ALA A 97 -17.81 -6.85 4.99
N SER A 98 -18.77 -5.93 4.94
CA SER A 98 -19.51 -5.61 3.72
C SER A 98 -19.05 -4.31 3.09
N GLY A 99 -19.15 -4.23 1.77
CA GLY A 99 -18.92 -2.99 1.01
C GLY A 99 -17.47 -2.52 0.98
N VAL A 100 -16.48 -3.42 1.14
CA VAL A 100 -15.06 -3.07 1.03
C VAL A 100 -14.74 -2.72 -0.42
N MET A 101 -14.35 -1.47 -0.69
CA MET A 101 -14.08 -1.02 -2.06
C MET A 101 -12.74 -1.57 -2.56
N ARG A 102 -12.80 -2.47 -3.53
CA ARG A 102 -11.63 -3.13 -4.14
C ARG A 102 -11.07 -2.35 -5.32
N ASN A 103 -11.97 -1.83 -6.15
CA ASN A 103 -11.63 -1.18 -7.42
C ASN A 103 -12.77 -0.25 -7.87
N GLN A 104 -12.57 0.44 -8.99
CA GLN A 104 -13.61 1.20 -9.67
C GLN A 104 -13.60 0.89 -11.16
N LEU A 105 -14.79 0.67 -11.72
CA LEU A 105 -15.04 0.40 -13.13
C LEU A 105 -15.77 1.59 -13.74
N PHE A 106 -15.30 2.02 -14.89
CA PHE A 106 -15.86 3.10 -15.68
C PHE A 106 -16.38 2.51 -16.97
N VAL A 107 -17.65 2.77 -17.29
CA VAL A 107 -18.28 2.28 -18.50
C VAL A 107 -18.79 3.49 -19.27
N ASN A 108 -18.24 3.72 -20.46
CA ASN A 108 -18.75 4.72 -21.38
C ASN A 108 -19.90 4.10 -22.18
N VAL A 109 -21.10 4.62 -21.98
CA VAL A 109 -22.33 4.11 -22.57
C VAL A 109 -22.45 4.52 -24.05
N ALA A 110 -21.79 5.60 -24.46
CA ALA A 110 -21.84 6.09 -25.84
C ALA A 110 -21.10 5.16 -26.82
N ASP A 111 -19.96 4.59 -26.42
CA ASP A 111 -19.12 3.73 -27.26
C ASP A 111 -18.98 2.28 -26.73
N GLY A 112 -19.54 1.99 -25.55
CA GLY A 112 -19.47 0.69 -24.89
C GLY A 112 -18.09 0.35 -24.30
N SER A 113 -17.13 1.29 -24.31
CA SER A 113 -15.81 1.06 -23.75
C SER A 113 -15.84 1.02 -22.23
N SER A 114 -14.89 0.30 -21.63
CA SER A 114 -14.74 0.26 -20.18
C SER A 114 -13.30 0.35 -19.75
N ALA A 115 -13.05 1.06 -18.65
CA ALA A 115 -11.75 1.18 -18.02
C ALA A 115 -11.84 0.76 -16.55
N ARG A 116 -10.82 0.07 -16.05
CA ARG A 116 -10.65 -0.21 -14.61
C ARG A 116 -9.55 0.68 -14.05
N LEU A 117 -9.77 1.20 -12.84
CA LEU A 117 -8.76 2.00 -12.14
C LEU A 117 -7.51 1.18 -11.86
N LEU A 118 -7.70 -0.01 -11.29
CA LEU A 118 -6.62 -0.96 -10.99
C LEU A 118 -6.63 -2.11 -12.00
N PRO A 119 -5.46 -2.69 -12.32
CA PRO A 119 -5.36 -3.85 -13.22
C PRO A 119 -6.16 -5.07 -12.75
N ASP A 120 -6.32 -5.22 -11.44
CA ASP A 120 -7.09 -6.30 -10.81
C ASP A 120 -7.95 -5.77 -9.64
N ASP A 121 -8.80 -6.64 -9.09
CA ASP A 121 -9.71 -6.32 -7.98
C ASP A 121 -9.09 -6.69 -6.61
N ARG A 122 -7.76 -6.77 -6.52
CA ARG A 122 -7.06 -7.17 -5.29
C ARG A 122 -6.67 -6.00 -4.40
N GLY A 123 -6.69 -4.78 -4.94
CA GLY A 123 -6.43 -3.57 -4.17
C GLY A 123 -7.51 -3.29 -3.12
N LEU A 124 -7.21 -2.30 -2.28
CA LEU A 124 -8.15 -1.67 -1.36
C LEU A 124 -8.15 -0.17 -1.65
N VAL A 125 -9.28 0.34 -2.13
CA VAL A 125 -9.48 1.78 -2.31
C VAL A 125 -9.95 2.34 -0.97
N VAL A 126 -9.05 3.06 -0.29
CA VAL A 126 -9.29 3.61 1.05
C VAL A 126 -10.12 4.89 0.96
N GLN A 127 -9.76 5.78 0.03
CA GLN A 127 -10.43 7.06 -0.17
C GLN A 127 -10.44 7.47 -1.64
N VAL A 128 -11.49 8.23 -2.00
CA VAL A 128 -11.67 8.82 -3.34
C VAL A 128 -12.02 10.29 -3.18
N TRP A 129 -11.34 11.13 -3.96
CA TRP A 129 -11.65 12.55 -4.09
C TRP A 129 -12.00 12.90 -5.53
N ALA A 130 -13.01 13.75 -5.68
CA ALA A 130 -13.33 14.37 -6.94
C ALA A 130 -12.54 15.68 -7.06
N VAL A 131 -11.78 15.80 -8.15
CA VAL A 131 -11.15 17.05 -8.55
C VAL A 131 -12.09 17.75 -9.52
N ARG A 132 -12.77 18.79 -9.04
CA ARG A 132 -13.87 19.44 -9.76
C ARG A 132 -13.38 20.53 -10.71
N GLY A 133 -14.20 20.86 -11.70
CA GLY A 133 -13.93 21.92 -12.67
C GLY A 133 -13.86 23.32 -12.07
N ASP A 134 -14.49 23.53 -10.92
CA ASP A 134 -14.51 24.80 -10.18
C ASP A 134 -13.30 24.99 -9.24
N GLY A 135 -12.30 24.11 -9.31
CA GLY A 135 -11.10 24.17 -8.47
C GLY A 135 -11.24 23.46 -7.12
N ALA A 136 -12.44 23.00 -6.74
CA ALA A 136 -12.62 22.32 -5.47
C ALA A 136 -12.12 20.86 -5.55
N VAL A 137 -11.37 20.44 -4.53
CA VAL A 137 -11.05 19.03 -4.30
C VAL A 137 -11.81 18.59 -3.06
N SER A 138 -12.79 17.73 -3.23
CA SER A 138 -13.65 17.26 -2.14
C SER A 138 -13.65 15.75 -2.08
N ARG A 139 -13.68 15.20 -0.86
CA ARG A 139 -13.96 13.77 -0.68
C ARG A 139 -15.28 13.45 -1.36
N THR A 140 -15.30 12.40 -2.15
CA THR A 140 -16.52 11.96 -2.84
C THR A 140 -17.43 11.27 -1.82
N TYR A 141 -18.13 12.07 -1.01
CA TYR A 141 -19.28 11.68 -0.20
C TYR A 141 -20.28 12.85 -0.11
N GLY A 142 -21.32 12.78 -0.94
CA GLY A 142 -22.64 13.29 -0.62
C GLY A 142 -23.60 12.08 -0.63
N PRO A 143 -24.64 12.05 0.22
CA PRO A 143 -25.61 10.97 0.20
C PRO A 143 -26.24 10.85 -1.20
N GLU A 144 -26.61 9.63 -1.61
CA GLU A 144 -27.33 9.30 -2.87
C GLU A 144 -28.62 10.12 -3.08
N THR A 145 -29.03 10.89 -2.07
CA THR A 145 -30.26 11.70 -2.02
C THR A 145 -30.07 13.19 -2.32
N ASP A 146 -28.86 13.66 -2.64
CA ASP A 146 -28.68 15.07 -3.04
C ASP A 146 -29.08 15.25 -4.51
N GLU A 147 -30.30 15.74 -4.75
CA GLU A 147 -30.88 15.98 -6.09
C GLU A 147 -30.13 17.06 -6.91
N ARG A 148 -29.10 17.68 -6.32
CA ARG A 148 -28.28 18.67 -7.03
C ARG A 148 -27.49 18.00 -8.16
N PRO A 149 -27.38 18.67 -9.33
CA PRO A 149 -26.55 18.17 -10.43
C PRO A 149 -25.13 17.91 -9.92
N LEU A 150 -24.63 16.70 -10.19
CA LEU A 150 -23.26 16.35 -9.81
C LEU A 150 -22.28 17.32 -10.48
N PRO A 151 -21.33 17.87 -9.73
CA PRO A 151 -20.36 18.81 -10.28
C PRO A 151 -19.51 18.12 -11.35
N VAL A 152 -19.09 18.88 -12.37
CA VAL A 152 -18.20 18.38 -13.41
C VAL A 152 -16.86 17.98 -12.78
N VAL A 153 -16.57 16.69 -12.75
CA VAL A 153 -15.29 16.14 -12.29
C VAL A 153 -14.31 16.14 -13.45
N ARG A 154 -13.10 16.68 -13.24
CA ARG A 154 -12.00 16.66 -14.22
C ARG A 154 -11.09 15.45 -14.05
N ALA A 155 -10.85 15.07 -12.80
CA ALA A 155 -10.02 13.93 -12.43
C ALA A 155 -10.48 13.35 -11.09
N ARG A 156 -10.06 12.12 -10.81
CA ARG A 156 -10.29 11.48 -9.51
C ARG A 156 -8.97 11.06 -8.91
N LEU A 157 -8.81 11.39 -7.64
CA LEU A 157 -7.66 11.05 -6.83
C LEU A 157 -8.05 9.92 -5.89
N TYR A 158 -7.16 8.96 -5.71
CA TYR A 158 -7.38 7.75 -4.92
C TYR A 158 -6.24 7.53 -3.94
N GLU A 159 -6.59 7.18 -2.72
CA GLU A 159 -5.70 6.45 -1.82
C GLU A 159 -5.99 4.97 -1.98
N VAL A 160 -4.97 4.22 -2.40
CA VAL A 160 -5.07 2.78 -2.61
C VAL A 160 -4.02 2.07 -1.77
N VAL A 161 -4.38 0.92 -1.24
CA VAL A 161 -3.44 -0.05 -0.68
C VAL A 161 -3.41 -1.24 -1.63
N SER A 162 -2.21 -1.63 -2.06
CA SER A 162 -2.03 -2.76 -2.98
C SER A 162 -1.05 -3.80 -2.48
N GLN A 163 -0.42 -3.56 -1.33
CA GLN A 163 0.56 -4.44 -0.72
C GLN A 163 0.35 -4.45 0.79
N ASP A 164 0.48 -5.64 1.36
CA ASP A 164 0.58 -5.84 2.79
C ASP A 164 2.00 -5.46 3.22
N SER A 165 2.09 -4.29 3.83
CA SER A 165 3.37 -3.68 4.21
C SER A 165 3.79 -4.02 5.64
N ASN A 166 2.85 -4.53 6.45
CA ASN A 166 3.10 -4.91 7.83
C ASN A 166 3.25 -6.44 8.02
N GLY A 167 2.95 -7.23 6.97
CA GLY A 167 3.12 -8.67 6.91
C GLY A 167 2.05 -9.48 7.66
N ASP A 168 0.88 -8.89 7.94
CA ASP A 168 -0.19 -9.55 8.68
C ASP A 168 -1.13 -10.43 7.82
N GLY A 169 -0.86 -10.49 6.51
CA GLY A 169 -1.61 -11.24 5.51
C GLY A 169 -2.86 -10.51 5.00
N ARG A 170 -3.02 -9.21 5.27
CA ARG A 170 -4.19 -8.40 4.90
C ARG A 170 -3.79 -7.09 4.23
N LEU A 171 -4.74 -6.52 3.50
CA LEU A 171 -4.70 -5.12 3.11
C LEU A 171 -5.61 -4.33 4.04
N SER A 172 -5.06 -3.34 4.70
CA SER A 172 -5.76 -2.52 5.68
C SER A 172 -5.44 -1.06 5.46
N ALA A 173 -6.18 -0.16 6.12
CA ALA A 173 -5.82 1.26 6.10
C ALA A 173 -4.49 1.55 6.83
N SER A 174 -3.94 0.58 7.58
CA SER A 174 -2.65 0.68 8.27
C SER A 174 -1.46 0.43 7.36
N ASP A 175 -1.70 -0.14 6.18
CA ASP A 175 -0.66 -0.40 5.20
C ASP A 175 -0.21 0.85 4.46
N GLN A 176 0.99 0.77 3.90
CA GLN A 176 1.52 1.80 3.01
C GLN A 176 0.61 1.97 1.80
N ARG A 177 0.22 3.24 1.59
CA ARG A 177 -0.70 3.66 0.57
C ARG A 177 0.06 4.16 -0.66
N ARG A 178 -0.62 4.13 -1.80
CA ARG A 178 -0.24 4.81 -3.03
C ARG A 178 -1.31 5.84 -3.37
N LEU A 179 -0.87 6.97 -3.92
CA LEU A 179 -1.76 7.97 -4.48
C LEU A 179 -1.87 7.76 -5.99
N LEU A 180 -3.09 7.54 -6.47
CA LEU A 180 -3.39 7.44 -7.90
C LEU A 180 -4.24 8.61 -8.35
N LEU A 181 -4.00 9.06 -9.57
CA LEU A 181 -4.82 10.03 -10.27
C LEU A 181 -5.28 9.42 -11.58
N ALA A 182 -6.58 9.45 -11.84
CA ALA A 182 -7.18 9.03 -13.09
C ALA A 182 -8.07 10.13 -13.65
N ARG A 183 -8.30 10.12 -14.97
CA ARG A 183 -9.23 11.03 -15.61
C ARG A 183 -10.65 10.76 -15.12
N ALA A 184 -11.58 11.67 -15.42
CA ALA A 184 -12.98 11.54 -15.03
C ALA A 184 -13.72 10.34 -15.64
N ASP A 185 -13.13 9.68 -16.64
CA ASP A 185 -13.58 8.44 -17.25
C ASP A 185 -12.76 7.21 -16.78
N GLY A 186 -11.86 7.39 -15.81
CA GLY A 186 -10.97 6.35 -15.32
C GLY A 186 -9.78 6.04 -16.22
N SER A 187 -9.67 6.71 -17.38
CA SER A 187 -8.56 6.50 -18.28
C SER A 187 -7.26 7.14 -17.77
N ALA A 188 -6.15 6.66 -18.34
CA ALA A 188 -4.80 7.12 -18.06
C ALA A 188 -4.45 7.23 -16.56
N PRO A 189 -4.63 6.16 -15.75
CA PRO A 189 -4.26 6.18 -14.34
C PRO A 189 -2.75 6.40 -14.19
N VAL A 190 -2.36 7.32 -13.30
CA VAL A 190 -0.97 7.65 -12.98
C VAL A 190 -0.76 7.54 -11.47
N THR A 191 0.35 6.91 -11.09
CA THR A 191 0.81 6.92 -9.69
C THR A 191 1.53 8.24 -9.40
N LEU A 192 1.01 8.99 -8.42
CA LEU A 192 1.60 10.25 -7.97
C LEU A 192 2.59 10.07 -6.83
N ALA A 193 2.33 9.10 -5.95
CA ALA A 193 3.15 8.80 -4.79
C ALA A 193 3.01 7.32 -4.40
N GLU A 194 4.08 6.76 -3.84
CA GLU A 194 4.14 5.39 -3.30
C GLU A 194 4.70 5.41 -1.88
N GLY A 195 4.42 4.37 -1.09
CA GLY A 195 4.98 4.24 0.26
C GLY A 195 4.46 5.28 1.26
N MET A 196 3.22 5.74 1.09
CA MET A 196 2.63 6.82 1.87
C MET A 196 1.95 6.31 3.13
N ALA A 197 2.11 7.03 4.25
CA ALA A 197 1.32 6.78 5.45
C ALA A 197 -0.10 7.35 5.30
N ARG A 198 -0.21 8.58 4.79
CA ARG A 198 -1.49 9.27 4.52
C ARG A 198 -1.32 10.48 3.60
N MET A 199 -2.41 10.90 2.97
CA MET A 199 -2.54 12.25 2.42
C MET A 199 -3.11 13.21 3.47
N ASP A 200 -2.54 14.40 3.56
CA ASP A 200 -3.00 15.46 4.46
C ASP A 200 -3.92 16.46 3.74
N GLY A 201 -3.65 16.76 2.46
CA GLY A 201 -4.44 17.75 1.73
C GLY A 201 -4.27 17.70 0.22
N ALA A 202 -5.25 18.29 -0.48
CA ALA A 202 -5.28 18.41 -1.93
C ALA A 202 -5.95 19.73 -2.34
N ALA A 203 -5.40 20.41 -3.33
CA ALA A 203 -5.96 21.64 -3.89
C ALA A 203 -5.68 21.73 -5.39
N LEU A 204 -6.64 22.29 -6.15
CA LEU A 204 -6.48 22.60 -7.57
C LEU A 204 -6.41 24.12 -7.73
N ASP A 205 -5.37 24.62 -8.39
CA ASP A 205 -5.27 26.04 -8.69
C ASP A 205 -5.97 26.44 -10.01
N ALA A 206 -6.07 27.74 -10.26
CA ALA A 206 -6.71 28.29 -11.45
C ALA A 206 -5.98 27.92 -12.76
N ALA A 207 -4.68 27.58 -12.68
CA ALA A 207 -3.90 27.13 -13.84
C ALA A 207 -4.15 25.64 -14.17
N GLY A 208 -4.86 24.90 -13.30
CA GLY A 208 -5.11 23.48 -13.47
C GLY A 208 -4.03 22.59 -12.86
N GLU A 209 -3.19 23.13 -11.98
CA GLU A 209 -2.20 22.37 -11.22
C GLU A 209 -2.82 21.80 -9.94
N LEU A 210 -2.82 20.47 -9.84
CA LEU A 210 -3.17 19.75 -8.63
C LEU A 210 -1.95 19.70 -7.69
N ARG A 211 -2.14 20.19 -6.47
CA ARG A 211 -1.14 20.18 -5.40
C ARG A 211 -1.62 19.28 -4.27
N LEU A 212 -0.75 18.39 -3.81
CA LEU A 212 -1.07 17.36 -2.83
C LEU A 212 -0.01 17.36 -1.74
N THR A 213 -0.43 17.49 -0.49
CA THR A 213 0.45 17.29 0.66
C THR A 213 0.20 15.93 1.26
N ALA A 214 1.28 15.19 1.48
CA ALA A 214 1.17 13.84 2.00
C ALA A 214 2.44 13.46 2.77
N VAL A 215 2.29 12.49 3.68
CA VAL A 215 3.35 12.04 4.59
C VAL A 215 3.79 10.63 4.17
N PRO A 216 5.03 10.43 3.70
CA PRO A 216 5.59 9.11 3.46
C PRO A 216 5.70 8.30 4.76
N ALA A 217 5.77 6.97 4.65
CA ALA A 217 5.94 6.08 5.80
C ALA A 217 7.24 6.37 6.60
N GLY A 218 8.29 6.86 5.92
CA GLY A 218 9.54 7.31 6.56
C GLY A 218 9.46 8.65 7.27
N GLY A 219 8.30 9.32 7.25
CA GLY A 219 8.08 10.64 7.82
C GLY A 219 8.49 11.80 6.89
N GLY A 220 8.30 13.03 7.39
CA GLY A 220 8.44 14.25 6.60
C GLY A 220 7.22 14.53 5.73
N MET A 221 6.93 15.80 5.47
CA MET A 221 5.84 16.16 4.56
C MET A 221 6.40 16.41 3.16
N GLN A 222 5.73 15.89 2.14
CA GLN A 222 6.08 16.11 0.75
C GLN A 222 4.93 16.78 0.00
N LEU A 223 5.28 17.69 -0.92
CA LEU A 223 4.36 18.32 -1.84
C LEU A 223 4.51 17.68 -3.22
N TYR A 224 3.45 17.01 -3.67
CA TYR A 224 3.32 16.49 -5.03
C TYR A 224 2.54 17.47 -5.88
N ARG A 225 2.93 17.57 -7.15
CA ARG A 225 2.36 18.54 -8.10
C ARG A 225 2.07 17.84 -9.41
N PHE A 226 0.93 18.13 -10.01
CA PHE A 226 0.51 17.51 -11.27
C PHE A 226 -0.28 18.50 -12.12
N ASP A 227 0.11 18.65 -13.39
CA ASP A 227 -0.60 19.50 -14.35
C ASP A 227 -1.73 18.69 -15.01
N LEU A 228 -2.99 18.99 -14.65
CA LEU A 228 -4.16 18.30 -15.23
C LEU A 228 -4.40 18.64 -16.70
N SER A 229 -3.94 19.80 -17.17
CA SER A 229 -4.12 20.22 -18.56
C SER A 229 -3.22 19.43 -19.50
N ARG A 230 -1.98 19.16 -19.05
CA ARG A 230 -0.99 18.37 -19.80
C ARG A 230 -0.98 16.89 -19.43
N TRP A 231 -1.69 16.52 -18.37
CA TRP A 231 -1.67 15.18 -17.79
C TRP A 231 -0.25 14.71 -17.44
N ALA A 232 0.50 15.58 -16.76
CA ALA A 232 1.92 15.38 -16.49
C ALA A 232 2.29 15.67 -15.04
N ALA A 233 3.09 14.79 -14.44
CA ALA A 233 3.68 15.03 -13.13
C ALA A 233 4.69 16.17 -13.21
N LEU A 234 4.69 17.04 -12.19
CA LEU A 234 5.68 18.08 -11.99
C LEU A 234 6.67 17.62 -10.90
N PRO A 235 7.91 18.13 -10.88
CA PRO A 235 8.88 17.74 -9.87
C PRO A 235 8.35 17.94 -8.44
N PRO A 236 8.47 16.92 -7.56
CA PRO A 236 8.03 17.03 -6.18
C PRO A 236 8.90 18.03 -5.41
N VAL A 237 8.31 18.66 -4.40
CA VAL A 237 9.01 19.62 -3.53
C VAL A 237 8.97 19.09 -2.10
N SER A 238 10.15 18.89 -1.50
CA SER A 238 10.25 18.55 -0.08
C SER A 238 9.89 19.78 0.75
N LEU A 239 8.95 19.63 1.68
CA LEU A 239 8.60 20.71 2.61
C LEU A 239 9.52 20.63 3.84
N PRO A 240 9.97 21.77 4.38
CA PRO A 240 10.72 21.77 5.63
C PRO A 240 9.87 21.14 6.74
N SER A 241 10.48 20.26 7.53
CA SER A 241 9.82 19.73 8.73
C SER A 241 9.50 20.90 9.67
N LEU A 242 8.23 21.07 10.02
CA LEU A 242 7.85 21.99 11.09
C LEU A 242 8.65 21.63 12.35
N PRO A 243 9.21 22.61 13.07
CA PRO A 243 9.89 22.34 14.33
C PRO A 243 8.93 21.61 15.26
N LYS A 244 9.39 20.54 15.89
CA LYS A 244 8.63 19.86 16.94
C LYS A 244 8.41 20.89 18.06
N GLU A 245 7.18 21.35 18.23
CA GLU A 245 6.83 22.07 19.45
C GLU A 245 6.94 21.07 20.61
N HIS A 246 7.77 21.42 21.60
CA HIS A 246 8.05 20.66 22.81
C HIS A 246 7.00 20.92 23.88
#